data_AF-A0A7K2AW94-F1
#
_entry.id   AF-A0A7K2AW94-F1
#
_cell.length_a   1.000
_cell.length_b   1.000
_cell.length_c   1.000
_cell.angle_alpha   90.00
_cell.angle_beta   90.00
_cell.angle_gamma   90.00
#
_symmetry.space_group_name_H-M   'P 1'
#
loop_
_entity.id
_entity.type
_entity.pdbx_description
1 polymer ?
#
loop_
_entity_poly.entity_id
_entity_poly.type
_entity_poly.pdbx_seq_one_letter_code
_entity_poly.pdbx_strand_id
1 'polypeptide(L)'
;MTETDVKTAVLHRKIAEHMDTETADALIERLPPDWEQLVTKTDLARLGADLGGKITALAAAMESMEGRLERRAARDLRTVLFAFAGFALAVMGMFTTILVAGVPAAG
;
A
#
# COMPACT_ATOMS: atom_id res chain seq x y z
N MET A 1 -22.32 -45.12 9.06
CA MET A 1 -20.97 -44.58 8.83
C MET A 1 -21.16 -43.13 8.43
N THR A 2 -20.74 -42.19 9.27
CA THR A 2 -20.94 -40.76 9.02
C THR A 2 -19.94 -40.25 8.00
N GLU A 3 -20.24 -39.14 7.32
CA GLU A 3 -19.30 -38.51 6.37
C GLU A 3 -17.96 -38.16 7.05
N THR A 4 -18.02 -37.81 8.33
CA THR A 4 -16.88 -37.55 9.21
C THR A 4 -15.99 -38.79 9.34
N ASP A 5 -16.56 -39.98 9.58
CA ASP A 5 -15.79 -41.23 9.71
C ASP A 5 -15.03 -41.56 8.43
N VAL A 6 -15.63 -41.28 7.27
CA VAL A 6 -14.99 -41.50 5.96
C VAL A 6 -13.81 -40.54 5.76
N LYS A 7 -13.97 -39.26 6.13
CA LYS A 7 -12.89 -38.26 6.02
C LYS A 7 -11.73 -38.56 6.97
N THR A 8 -12.02 -38.98 8.21
CA THR A 8 -11.00 -39.39 9.18
C THR A 8 -10.22 -40.61 8.68
N ALA A 9 -10.90 -41.63 8.15
CA ALA A 9 -10.23 -42.82 7.63
C ALA A 9 -9.34 -42.52 6.42
N VAL A 10 -9.77 -41.62 5.52
CA VAL A 10 -8.97 -41.20 4.36
C VAL A 10 -7.76 -40.37 4.79
N LEU A 11 -7.92 -39.48 5.78
CA LEU A 11 -6.81 -38.70 6.30
C LEU A 11 -5.80 -39.60 7.03
N HIS A 12 -6.28 -40.49 7.90
CA HIS A 12 -5.45 -41.45 8.62
C HIS A 12 -4.58 -42.27 7.66
N ARG A 13 -5.19 -42.82 6.60
CA ARG A 13 -4.47 -43.57 5.57
C ARG A 13 -3.37 -42.74 4.91
N LYS A 14 -3.67 -41.49 4.53
CA LYS A 14 -2.70 -40.59 3.91
C LYS A 14 -1.57 -40.17 4.85
N ILE A 15 -1.85 -40.02 6.13
CA ILE A 15 -0.84 -39.70 7.14
C ILE A 15 0.06 -40.92 7.35
N ALA A 16 -0.52 -42.11 7.51
CA ALA A 16 0.22 -43.38 7.64
C ALA A 16 1.06 -43.75 6.39
N GLU A 17 0.75 -43.20 5.21
CA GLU A 17 1.59 -43.34 4.00
C GLU A 17 2.93 -42.58 4.12
N HIS A 18 3.03 -41.59 5.02
CA HIS A 18 4.21 -40.71 5.15
C HIS A 18 4.87 -40.72 6.52
N MET A 19 4.26 -41.36 7.51
CA MET A 19 4.78 -41.51 8.88
C MET A 19 4.33 -42.86 9.47
N ASP A 20 4.97 -43.28 10.55
CA ASP A 20 4.61 -44.50 11.26
C ASP A 20 3.16 -44.46 11.78
N THR A 21 2.53 -45.62 11.82
CA THR A 21 1.11 -45.77 12.18
C THR A 21 0.80 -45.27 13.58
N GLU A 22 1.73 -45.44 14.52
CA GLU A 22 1.59 -44.97 15.91
C GLU A 22 1.54 -43.43 15.99
N THR A 23 2.43 -42.75 15.24
CA THR A 23 2.40 -41.29 15.12
C THR A 23 1.15 -40.81 14.39
N ALA A 24 0.67 -41.53 13.37
CA ALA A 24 -0.55 -41.21 12.64
C ALA A 24 -1.81 -41.30 13.53
N ASP A 25 -1.88 -42.34 14.37
CA ASP A 25 -2.96 -42.53 15.36
C ASP A 25 -2.97 -41.38 16.38
N ALA A 26 -1.82 -41.05 16.95
CA ALA A 26 -1.68 -39.96 17.91
C ALA A 26 -2.04 -38.59 17.30
N LEU A 27 -1.80 -38.39 16.00
CA LEU A 27 -2.15 -37.17 15.29
C LEU A 27 -3.67 -37.07 15.07
N ILE A 28 -4.31 -38.17 14.66
CA ILE A 28 -5.75 -38.23 14.44
C ILE A 28 -6.52 -38.05 15.77
N GLU A 29 -6.02 -38.62 16.87
CA GLU A 29 -6.63 -38.46 18.20
C GLU A 29 -6.56 -37.02 18.72
N ARG A 30 -5.57 -36.25 18.26
CA ARG A 30 -5.42 -34.82 18.59
C ARG A 30 -6.16 -33.88 17.65
N LEU A 31 -6.72 -34.38 16.54
CA LEU A 31 -7.52 -33.52 15.67
C LEU A 31 -8.83 -33.16 16.37
N PRO A 32 -9.31 -31.91 16.17
CA PRO A 32 -10.63 -31.54 16.65
C PRO A 32 -11.69 -32.45 16.02
N PRO A 33 -12.76 -32.79 16.76
CA PRO A 33 -13.85 -33.61 16.23
C PRO A 33 -14.61 -32.90 15.09
N ASP A 34 -14.44 -31.59 14.98
CA ASP A 34 -15.01 -30.72 13.96
C ASP A 34 -13.97 -30.37 12.89
N TRP A 35 -14.18 -30.88 11.68
CA TRP A 35 -13.31 -30.69 10.53
C TRP A 35 -13.35 -29.26 9.99
N GLU A 36 -14.38 -28.47 10.31
CA GLU A 36 -14.48 -27.07 9.88
C GLU A 36 -13.47 -26.17 10.60
N GLN A 37 -12.91 -26.63 11.73
CA GLN A 37 -11.89 -25.92 12.49
C GLN A 37 -10.48 -26.12 11.93
N LEU A 38 -10.30 -27.01 10.97
CA LEU A 38 -9.02 -27.26 10.32
C LEU A 38 -8.81 -26.26 9.19
N VAL A 39 -7.77 -25.43 9.33
CA VAL A 39 -7.33 -24.54 8.26
C VAL A 39 -6.85 -25.38 7.08
N THR A 40 -7.54 -25.25 5.94
CA THR A 40 -7.18 -25.99 4.73
C THR A 40 -6.15 -25.23 3.89
N LYS A 41 -5.49 -25.94 2.98
CA LYS A 41 -4.63 -25.30 1.96
C LYS A 41 -5.39 -24.28 1.12
N THR A 42 -6.69 -24.50 0.90
CA THR A 42 -7.56 -23.59 0.16
C THR A 42 -7.76 -22.27 0.92
N ASP A 43 -7.92 -22.34 2.24
CA ASP A 43 -8.06 -21.14 3.09
C ASP A 43 -6.77 -20.33 3.11
N LEU A 44 -5.62 -21.00 3.20
CA LEU A 44 -4.31 -20.35 3.08
C LEU A 44 -4.11 -19.71 1.69
N ALA A 45 -4.53 -20.37 0.62
CA ALA A 45 -4.45 -19.83 -0.73
C ALA A 45 -5.35 -18.58 -0.90
N ARG A 46 -6.57 -18.61 -0.35
CA ARG A 46 -7.49 -17.47 -0.33
C ARG A 46 -6.90 -16.30 0.46
N LEU A 47 -6.34 -16.57 1.63
CA LEU A 47 -5.70 -15.55 2.46
C LEU A 47 -4.51 -14.92 1.73
N GLY A 48 -3.66 -15.75 1.09
CA GLY A 48 -2.55 -15.28 0.28
C GLY A 48 -2.98 -14.40 -0.89
N ALA A 49 -4.08 -14.75 -1.58
CA ALA A 49 -4.63 -13.94 -2.65
C ALA A 49 -5.20 -12.60 -2.14
N ASP A 50 -5.92 -12.59 -1.02
CA ASP A 50 -6.45 -11.37 -0.40
C ASP A 50 -5.32 -10.43 0.06
N LEU A 51 -4.29 -10.98 0.71
CA LEU A 51 -3.08 -10.24 1.08
C LEU A 51 -2.37 -9.65 -0.14
N GLY A 52 -2.19 -10.45 -1.20
CA GLY A 52 -1.61 -9.97 -2.46
C GLY A 52 -2.39 -8.80 -3.05
N GLY A 53 -3.72 -8.92 -3.11
CA GLY A 53 -4.60 -7.86 -3.59
C GLY A 53 -4.49 -6.57 -2.76
N LYS A 54 -4.45 -6.70 -1.43
CA LYS A 54 -4.27 -5.55 -0.51
C LYS A 54 -2.93 -4.85 -0.69
N ILE A 55 -1.85 -5.61 -0.88
CA ILE A 55 -0.51 -5.05 -1.15
C ILE A 55 -0.52 -4.27 -2.47
N THR A 56 -1.09 -4.85 -3.54
CA THR A 56 -1.19 -4.16 -4.83
C THR A 56 -2.04 -2.89 -4.74
N ALA A 57 -3.16 -2.93 -4.04
CA ALA A 57 -4.01 -1.76 -3.82
C ALA A 57 -3.28 -0.67 -3.03
N LEU A 58 -2.51 -1.04 -2.01
CA LEU A 58 -1.72 -0.10 -1.22
C LEU A 58 -0.62 0.55 -2.06
N ALA A 59 0.09 -0.24 -2.88
CA ALA A 59 1.12 0.29 -3.79
C ALA A 59 0.54 1.32 -4.77
N ALA A 60 -0.61 1.02 -5.38
CA ALA A 60 -1.30 1.95 -6.28
C ALA A 60 -1.77 3.23 -5.55
N ALA A 61 -2.22 3.11 -4.29
CA ALA A 61 -2.61 4.26 -3.49
C ALA A 61 -1.40 5.15 -3.14
N MET A 62 -0.23 4.55 -2.86
CA MET A 62 1.01 5.29 -2.61
C MET A 62 1.49 6.03 -3.86
N GLU A 63 1.52 5.37 -5.02
CA GLU A 63 1.90 5.99 -6.29
C GLU A 63 0.98 7.17 -6.64
N SER A 64 -0.33 7.01 -6.41
CA SER A 64 -1.30 8.10 -6.58
C SER A 64 -1.05 9.27 -5.62
N MET A 65 -0.70 8.99 -4.36
CA MET A 65 -0.37 10.02 -3.38
C MET A 65 0.93 10.75 -3.74
N GLU A 66 1.95 10.04 -4.17
CA GLU A 66 3.22 10.60 -4.64
C GLU A 66 3.00 11.54 -5.82
N GLY A 67 2.28 11.09 -6.86
CA GLY A 67 1.94 11.94 -8.00
C GLY A 67 1.09 13.16 -7.64
N ARG A 68 0.24 13.08 -6.60
CA ARG A 68 -0.50 14.24 -6.08
C ARG A 68 0.40 15.22 -5.33
N LEU A 69 1.37 14.71 -4.57
CA LEU A 69 2.33 15.54 -3.84
C LEU A 69 3.25 16.28 -4.80
N GLU A 70 3.78 15.60 -5.82
CA GLU A 70 4.61 16.23 -6.87
C GLU A 70 3.86 17.37 -7.58
N ARG A 71 2.60 17.14 -7.97
CA ARG A 71 1.79 18.18 -8.62
C ARG A 71 1.53 19.38 -7.71
N ARG A 72 1.36 19.16 -6.40
CA ARG A 72 1.19 20.24 -5.42
C ARG A 72 2.50 21.01 -5.25
N ALA A 73 3.61 20.31 -5.04
CA ALA A 73 4.94 20.92 -4.90
C ALA A 73 5.30 21.76 -6.14
N ALA A 74 5.07 21.24 -7.35
CA ALA A 74 5.32 21.97 -8.59
C ALA A 74 4.45 23.23 -8.73
N ARG A 75 3.18 23.16 -8.30
CA ARG A 75 2.26 24.30 -8.34
C ARG A 75 2.64 25.37 -7.32
N ASP A 76 2.97 24.96 -6.10
CA ASP A 76 3.34 25.87 -5.02
C ASP A 76 4.66 26.58 -5.35
N LEU A 77 5.65 25.83 -5.85
CA LEU A 77 6.92 26.41 -6.30
C LEU A 77 6.69 27.43 -7.42
N ARG A 78 5.87 27.11 -8.42
CA ARG A 78 5.56 28.03 -9.54
C ARG A 78 4.85 29.29 -9.05
N THR A 79 3.94 29.15 -8.10
CA THR A 79 3.22 30.28 -7.49
C THR A 79 4.17 31.20 -6.74
N VAL A 80 5.06 30.64 -5.93
CA VAL A 80 6.10 31.38 -5.21
C VAL A 80 7.04 32.09 -6.19
N LEU A 81 7.47 31.41 -7.25
CA LEU A 81 8.39 31.97 -8.23
C LEU A 81 7.77 33.15 -9.00
N PHE A 82 6.48 33.06 -9.37
CA PHE A 82 5.76 34.18 -9.95
C PHE A 82 5.55 35.34 -8.96
N ALA A 83 5.28 35.05 -7.69
CA ALA A 83 5.16 36.08 -6.67
C ALA A 83 6.47 36.86 -6.49
N PHE A 84 7.61 36.15 -6.43
CA PHE A 84 8.94 36.79 -6.37
C PHE A 84 9.25 37.61 -7.63
N ALA A 85 8.97 37.09 -8.83
CA ALA A 85 9.18 37.81 -10.08
C ALA A 85 8.34 39.10 -10.14
N GLY A 86 7.07 39.03 -9.74
CA GLY A 86 6.19 40.19 -9.67
C GLY A 86 6.67 41.23 -8.66
N PHE A 87 7.11 40.79 -7.48
CA PHE A 87 7.67 41.68 -6.46
C PHE A 87 8.96 42.37 -6.95
N ALA A 88 9.89 41.61 -7.55
CA ALA A 88 11.13 42.15 -8.09
C ALA A 88 10.86 43.19 -9.20
N LEU A 89 9.90 42.92 -10.09
CA LEU A 89 9.48 43.88 -11.12
C LEU A 89 8.87 45.14 -10.52
N ALA A 90 8.03 45.02 -9.49
CA ALA A 90 7.44 46.16 -8.81
C ALA A 90 8.51 47.04 -8.14
N VAL A 91 9.48 46.42 -7.46
CA VAL A 91 10.62 47.12 -6.85
C VAL A 91 11.45 47.83 -7.92
N MET A 92 11.81 47.15 -9.00
CA MET A 92 12.54 47.75 -10.13
C MET A 92 11.79 48.94 -10.75
N GLY A 93 10.49 48.81 -10.97
CA GLY A 93 9.64 49.89 -11.48
C GLY A 93 9.57 51.09 -10.53
N MET A 94 9.56 50.84 -9.22
CA MET A 94 9.61 51.92 -8.22
C MET A 94 10.94 52.67 -8.28
N PHE A 95 12.07 51.95 -8.36
CA PHE A 95 13.40 52.56 -8.48
C PHE A 95 13.57 53.36 -9.77
N THR A 96 13.11 52.86 -10.92
CA THR A 96 13.18 53.60 -12.18
C THR A 96 12.33 54.87 -12.13
N THR A 97 11.15 54.81 -11.52
CA THR A 97 10.27 55.99 -11.35
C THR A 97 10.93 57.04 -10.46
N ILE A 98 11.55 56.63 -9.35
CA ILE A 98 12.28 57.55 -8.44
C ILE A 98 13.48 58.18 -9.15
N LEU A 99 14.26 57.41 -9.92
CA LEU A 99 15.40 57.93 -10.68
C LEU A 99 14.97 58.94 -11.75
N VAL A 100 13.90 58.66 -12.50
CA VAL A 100 13.39 59.56 -13.54
C VAL A 100 12.79 60.83 -12.95
N ALA A 101 12.02 60.72 -11.86
CA ALA A 101 11.41 61.88 -11.20
C ALA A 101 12.43 62.69 -10.36
N GLY A 102 13.51 62.06 -9.91
CA GLY A 102 14.56 62.64 -9.08
C GLY A 102 15.72 63.26 -9.85
N VAL A 103 15.72 63.25 -11.19
CA VAL A 103 16.66 64.03 -12.00
C VAL A 103 16.06 65.44 -12.17
N PRO A 104 16.46 66.45 -11.37
CA PRO A 104 16.12 67.82 -11.72
C PRO A 104 16.73 68.09 -13.09
N ALA A 105 15.90 68.54 -14.03
CA ALA A 105 16.36 69.06 -15.30
C ALA A 105 17.34 70.20 -14.99
N ALA A 106 18.64 69.92 -15.05
CA ALA A 106 19.68 70.91 -14.97
C ALA A 106 19.61 71.73 -16.26
N GLY A 107 18.77 72.76 -16.24
CA GLY A 107 18.79 73.89 -17.15
C GLY A 107 19.69 75.00 -16.63
#